data_AF-A0A2U8HCS1-F1
#
_entry.id   AF-A0A2U8HCS1-F1
#
_cell.length_a   1.000
_cell.length_b   1.000
_cell.length_c   1.000
_cell.angle_alpha   90.00
_cell.angle_beta   90.00
_cell.angle_gamma   90.00
#
_symmetry.space_group_name_H-M   'P 1'
#
loop_
_entity.id
_entity.type
_entity.pdbx_description
1 polymer ?
#
loop_
_entity_poly.entity_id
_entity_poly.type
_entity_poly.pdbx_seq_one_letter_code
_entity_poly.pdbx_strand_id
1 'polypeptide(L)'
;MTSAKALTAPEVCPDPARLPDAGDPRRVILPRAGRKPLNFMGRKASRTVWCTGAGAGAGAPPDELALWARTDGRLAISLRLDGKDDAAVVADLGAALDWIEAACRPQRRDAAHPQDARALLEQLETWLCEARRAERLRRLAGLALPQWIGLRDGTGRKERA
;
A
#
# COMPACT_ATOMS: atom_id res chain seq x y z
N MET A 1 75.41 -6.90 4.77
CA MET A 1 74.29 -7.60 5.41
C MET A 1 73.00 -7.12 4.78
N THR A 2 72.21 -8.08 4.31
CA THR A 2 70.96 -8.00 3.56
C THR A 2 69.78 -7.52 4.40
N SER A 3 68.89 -6.69 3.84
CA SER A 3 67.44 -6.94 3.91
C SER A 3 66.63 -5.97 3.04
N ALA A 4 65.88 -6.58 2.12
CA ALA A 4 64.86 -5.98 1.29
C ALA A 4 63.52 -5.86 2.04
N LYS A 5 62.68 -4.91 1.63
CA LYS A 5 61.19 -4.95 1.63
C LYS A 5 60.66 -3.54 1.34
N ALA A 6 59.58 -3.30 0.61
CA ALA A 6 58.83 -3.97 -0.44
C ALA A 6 57.82 -2.89 -0.91
N LEU A 7 57.55 -2.84 -2.21
CA LEU A 7 56.42 -2.10 -2.78
C LEU A 7 55.10 -2.57 -2.13
N THR A 8 54.19 -1.66 -1.78
CA THR A 8 52.75 -1.98 -1.74
C THR A 8 51.94 -0.72 -2.11
N ALA A 9 51.00 -0.91 -3.03
CA ALA A 9 50.15 0.08 -3.68
C ALA A 9 49.20 0.81 -2.70
N PRO A 10 48.66 1.99 -3.05
CA PRO A 10 47.59 2.59 -2.28
C PRO A 10 46.33 1.73 -2.40
N GLU A 11 45.88 1.22 -1.25
CA GLU A 11 44.58 0.57 -1.10
C GLU A 11 43.48 1.55 -1.53
N VAL A 12 42.76 1.16 -2.58
CA VAL A 12 41.44 1.70 -2.88
C VAL A 12 40.55 1.37 -1.69
N CYS A 13 40.31 2.36 -0.83
CA CYS A 13 39.27 2.27 0.18
C CYS A 13 37.92 2.06 -0.54
N PRO A 14 37.21 0.95 -0.32
CA PRO A 14 35.83 0.84 -0.75
C PRO A 14 34.99 1.70 0.20
N ASP A 15 34.43 2.77 -0.34
CA ASP A 15 33.46 3.65 0.31
C ASP A 15 32.30 2.85 0.93
N PRO A 16 32.16 2.76 2.26
CA PRO A 16 31.16 1.91 2.90
C PRO A 16 29.91 2.73 3.24
N ALA A 17 29.27 3.37 2.25
CA ALA A 17 27.89 3.86 2.40
C ALA A 17 27.27 4.28 1.06
N ARG A 18 27.10 3.35 0.10
CA ARG A 18 26.05 3.53 -0.91
C ARG A 18 24.69 3.45 -0.21
N LEU A 19 24.23 4.60 0.27
CA LEU A 19 22.82 4.88 0.51
C LEU A 19 22.00 4.31 -0.66
N PRO A 20 20.87 3.63 -0.40
CA PRO A 20 20.01 3.19 -1.49
C PRO A 20 19.58 4.45 -2.25
N ASP A 21 19.94 4.48 -3.52
CA ASP A 21 19.68 5.56 -4.46
C ASP A 21 18.24 6.08 -4.28
N ALA A 22 18.14 7.23 -3.62
CA ALA A 22 16.91 7.93 -3.31
C ALA A 22 16.42 8.75 -4.51
N GLY A 23 17.07 8.60 -5.68
CA GLY A 23 16.95 9.51 -6.80
C GLY A 23 16.01 9.11 -7.93
N ASP A 24 15.48 7.88 -7.99
CA ASP A 24 14.54 7.53 -9.07
C ASP A 24 13.08 7.80 -8.66
N PRO A 25 12.42 8.84 -9.23
CA PRO A 25 11.03 9.18 -8.92
C PRO A 25 10.03 8.09 -9.30
N ARG A 26 10.47 7.03 -10.01
CA ARG A 26 9.65 5.87 -10.37
C ARG A 26 9.81 4.72 -9.39
N ARG A 27 10.71 4.80 -8.42
CA ARG A 27 10.86 3.77 -7.39
C ARG A 27 9.78 3.98 -6.33
N VAL A 28 8.91 3.00 -6.17
CA VAL A 28 7.80 3.03 -5.21
C VAL A 28 8.04 1.98 -4.14
N ILE A 29 7.91 2.39 -2.87
CA ILE A 29 7.97 1.49 -1.71
C ILE A 29 6.61 1.55 -1.01
N LEU A 30 5.87 0.44 -1.03
CA LEU A 30 4.57 0.32 -0.38
C LEU A 30 4.66 -0.62 0.84
N PRO A 31 4.29 -0.16 2.04
CA PRO A 31 4.19 -1.03 3.22
C PRO A 31 3.11 -2.10 3.05
N ARG A 32 3.30 -3.24 3.72
CA ARG A 32 2.37 -4.38 3.70
C ARG A 32 2.15 -4.93 5.11
N ALA A 33 0.91 -5.27 5.44
CA ALA A 33 0.58 -5.81 6.74
C ALA A 33 1.28 -7.16 6.97
N GLY A 34 2.21 -7.20 7.93
CA GLY A 34 2.93 -8.42 8.33
C GLY A 34 3.82 -9.05 7.26
N ARG A 35 4.17 -8.33 6.19
CA ARG A 35 4.94 -8.84 5.04
C ARG A 35 6.03 -7.85 4.65
N LYS A 36 7.04 -8.34 3.90
CA LYS A 36 8.06 -7.46 3.32
C LYS A 36 7.39 -6.37 2.45
N PRO A 37 7.82 -5.10 2.57
CA PRO A 37 7.31 -4.01 1.73
C PRO A 37 7.44 -4.34 0.24
N LEU A 38 6.51 -3.85 -0.58
CA LEU A 38 6.67 -3.92 -2.03
C LEU A 38 7.66 -2.85 -2.46
N ASN A 39 8.72 -3.27 -3.15
CA ASN A 39 9.64 -2.37 -3.81
C ASN A 39 9.53 -2.64 -5.31
N PHE A 40 9.10 -1.65 -6.07
CA PHE A 40 8.95 -1.81 -7.51
C PHE A 40 9.17 -0.49 -8.25
N MET A 41 9.48 -0.62 -9.53
CA MET A 41 9.47 0.48 -10.47
C MET A 41 8.06 0.65 -11.02
N GLY A 42 7.53 1.86 -10.94
CA GLY A 42 6.18 2.15 -11.38
C GLY A 42 5.87 3.62 -11.32
N ARG A 43 4.71 3.96 -11.86
CA ARG A 43 4.12 5.29 -11.74
C ARG A 43 2.72 5.13 -11.20
N LYS A 44 2.25 6.16 -10.52
CA LYS A 44 0.86 6.22 -10.11
C LYS A 44 -0.04 6.13 -11.36
N ALA A 45 -0.82 5.06 -11.47
CA ALA A 45 -1.66 4.78 -12.64
C ALA A 45 -2.99 5.51 -12.59
N SER A 46 -3.49 5.73 -11.37
CA SER A 46 -4.81 6.29 -11.15
C SER A 46 -4.81 7.36 -10.07
N ARG A 47 -5.98 7.93 -9.83
CA ARG A 47 -6.18 8.93 -8.79
C ARG A 47 -6.03 8.30 -7.40
N THR A 48 -5.42 9.05 -6.50
CA THR A 48 -5.53 8.76 -5.08
C THR A 48 -6.68 9.56 -4.49
N VAL A 49 -7.44 8.93 -3.61
CA VAL A 49 -8.42 9.61 -2.78
C VAL A 49 -7.95 9.61 -1.33
N TRP A 50 -8.00 10.78 -0.70
CA TRP A 50 -7.72 10.96 0.72
C TRP A 50 -9.03 11.26 1.45
N CYS A 51 -9.30 10.51 2.52
CA CYS A 51 -10.37 10.83 3.44
C CYS A 51 -9.74 11.36 4.74
N THR A 52 -9.99 12.62 5.04
CA THR A 52 -9.72 13.18 6.36
C THR A 52 -10.88 12.79 7.29
N GLY A 53 -10.60 11.93 8.26
CA GLY A 53 -11.58 11.60 9.30
C GLY A 53 -11.65 12.71 10.35
N ALA A 54 -12.85 13.22 10.62
CA ALA A 54 -13.13 14.05 11.80
C ALA A 54 -13.02 13.15 13.04
N GLY A 55 -11.84 13.10 13.66
CA GLY A 55 -11.54 12.22 14.80
C GLY A 55 -10.12 11.68 14.82
N ALA A 56 -9.36 11.88 13.75
CA ALA A 56 -7.93 11.63 13.74
C ALA A 56 -7.24 12.77 14.52
N GLY A 57 -6.73 12.47 15.72
CA GLY A 57 -5.93 13.43 16.48
C GLY A 57 -4.81 14.00 15.62
N ALA A 58 -4.44 15.26 15.86
CA ALA A 58 -3.40 15.97 15.11
C ALA A 58 -2.09 15.14 15.07
N GLY A 59 -1.88 14.37 14.01
CA GLY A 59 -0.75 13.45 13.88
C GLY A 59 -1.04 12.14 13.16
N ALA A 60 -2.30 11.70 13.04
CA ALA A 60 -2.62 10.50 12.27
C ALA A 60 -2.65 10.80 10.76
N PRO A 61 -1.96 10.00 9.91
CA PRO A 61 -2.00 10.18 8.46
C PRO A 61 -3.42 9.92 7.93
N PRO A 62 -3.84 10.61 6.85
CA PRO A 62 -5.17 10.46 6.30
C PRO A 62 -5.38 9.04 5.73
N ASP A 63 -6.64 8.63 5.69
CA ASP A 63 -7.03 7.39 5.03
C ASP A 63 -6.82 7.56 3.51
N GLU A 64 -6.17 6.59 2.86
CA GLU A 64 -5.72 6.67 1.47
C GLU A 64 -6.03 5.38 0.71
N LEU A 65 -6.48 5.52 -0.54
CA LEU A 65 -6.58 4.41 -1.50
C LEU A 65 -5.96 4.85 -2.84
N ALA A 66 -5.00 4.07 -3.36
CA ALA A 66 -4.27 4.40 -4.59
C ALA A 66 -3.97 3.17 -5.47
N LEU A 67 -3.83 3.42 -6.78
CA LEU A 67 -3.45 2.42 -7.78
C LEU A 67 -2.19 2.88 -8.55
N TRP A 68 -1.30 1.93 -8.79
CA TRP A 68 0.02 2.15 -9.39
C TRP A 68 0.20 1.22 -10.59
N ALA A 69 0.71 1.75 -11.70
CA ALA A 69 1.14 0.99 -12.88
C ALA A 69 2.59 0.63 -12.69
N ARG A 70 2.89 -0.66 -12.69
CA ARG A 70 4.25 -1.17 -12.59
C ARG A 70 4.87 -1.28 -13.98
N THR A 71 6.19 -1.20 -14.05
CA THR A 71 6.91 -1.35 -15.32
C THR A 71 6.82 -2.75 -15.92
N ASP A 72 6.45 -3.76 -15.11
CA ASP A 72 6.24 -5.14 -15.55
C ASP A 72 4.83 -5.41 -16.10
N GLY A 73 4.02 -4.36 -16.31
CA GLY A 73 2.67 -4.45 -16.87
C GLY A 73 1.58 -4.79 -15.86
N ARG A 74 1.93 -5.09 -14.60
CA ARG A 74 0.96 -5.35 -13.52
C ARG A 74 0.56 -4.07 -12.80
N LEU A 75 -0.48 -4.17 -11.97
CA LEU A 75 -0.88 -3.08 -11.08
C LEU A 75 -0.43 -3.37 -9.65
N ALA A 76 -0.25 -2.31 -8.87
CA ALA A 76 -0.22 -2.39 -7.42
C ALA A 76 -1.33 -1.52 -6.84
N ILE A 77 -2.00 -2.03 -5.82
CA ILE A 77 -2.99 -1.32 -5.02
C ILE A 77 -2.40 -1.08 -3.62
N SER A 78 -2.56 0.12 -3.09
CA SER A 78 -2.20 0.46 -1.72
C SER A 78 -3.40 1.05 -0.98
N LEU A 79 -3.55 0.62 0.27
CA LEU A 79 -4.55 1.08 1.21
C LEU A 79 -3.83 1.55 2.48
N ARG A 80 -4.16 2.76 2.93
CA ARG A 80 -3.91 3.23 4.28
C ARG A 80 -5.25 3.48 4.95
N LEU A 81 -5.49 2.86 6.09
CA LEU A 81 -6.71 3.06 6.84
C LEU A 81 -6.44 2.98 8.34
N ASP A 82 -6.82 4.02 9.09
CA ASP A 82 -6.61 4.09 10.54
C ASP A 82 -5.13 3.84 10.94
N GLY A 83 -4.19 4.40 10.16
CA GLY A 83 -2.76 4.22 10.36
C GLY A 83 -2.22 2.82 10.04
N LYS A 84 -3.06 1.90 9.53
CA LYS A 84 -2.64 0.59 9.03
C LYS A 84 -2.49 0.65 7.52
N ASP A 85 -1.32 0.24 7.04
CA ASP A 85 -1.07 0.13 5.60
C ASP A 85 -1.14 -1.32 5.12
N ASP A 86 -1.69 -1.52 3.93
CA ASP A 86 -1.56 -2.76 3.18
C ASP A 86 -1.41 -2.49 1.68
N ALA A 87 -0.76 -3.41 0.99
CA ALA A 87 -0.57 -3.31 -0.45
C ALA A 87 -0.46 -4.69 -1.10
N ALA A 88 -0.95 -4.76 -2.33
CA ALA A 88 -0.90 -5.96 -3.15
C ALA A 88 -0.52 -5.63 -4.59
N VAL A 89 0.14 -6.58 -5.24
CA VAL A 89 0.29 -6.59 -6.69
C VAL A 89 -0.88 -7.38 -7.25
N VAL A 90 -1.56 -6.83 -8.24
CA VAL A 90 -2.72 -7.42 -8.91
C VAL A 90 -2.50 -7.40 -10.43
N ALA A 91 -3.11 -8.34 -11.13
CA ALA A 91 -2.89 -8.49 -12.57
C ALA A 91 -3.50 -7.33 -13.35
N ASP A 92 -4.72 -6.94 -13.01
CA ASP A 92 -5.50 -5.93 -13.71
C ASP A 92 -6.45 -5.20 -12.74
N LEU A 93 -7.29 -4.31 -13.29
CA LEU A 93 -8.26 -3.54 -12.52
C LEU A 93 -9.34 -4.44 -11.89
N GLY A 94 -9.74 -5.54 -12.54
CA GLY A 94 -10.72 -6.48 -11.99
C GLY A 94 -10.19 -7.14 -10.71
N ALA A 95 -8.96 -7.64 -10.76
CA ALA A 95 -8.29 -8.18 -9.58
C ALA A 95 -8.08 -7.14 -8.46
N ALA A 96 -7.95 -5.85 -8.81
CA ALA A 96 -7.92 -4.77 -7.83
C ALA A 96 -9.29 -4.56 -7.14
N LEU A 97 -10.39 -4.68 -7.89
CA LEU A 97 -11.76 -4.61 -7.35
C LEU A 97 -12.04 -5.78 -6.41
N ASP A 98 -11.68 -7.01 -6.83
CA ASP A 98 -11.84 -8.21 -6.00
C ASP A 98 -11.06 -8.08 -4.68
N TRP A 99 -9.87 -7.49 -4.73
CA TRP A 99 -9.07 -7.21 -3.54
C TRP A 99 -9.76 -6.22 -2.59
N ILE A 100 -10.35 -5.14 -3.12
CA ILE A 100 -11.12 -4.18 -2.32
C ILE A 100 -12.36 -4.84 -1.71
N GLU A 101 -13.08 -5.66 -2.49
CA GLU A 101 -14.25 -6.36 -2.01
C GLU A 101 -13.90 -7.32 -0.87
N ALA A 102 -12.83 -8.10 -1.03
CA ALA A 102 -12.31 -8.97 0.02
C ALA A 102 -11.94 -8.20 1.29
N ALA A 103 -11.31 -7.03 1.15
CA ALA A 103 -10.97 -6.15 2.26
C ALA A 103 -12.20 -5.51 2.95
N CYS A 104 -13.32 -5.37 2.24
CA CYS A 104 -14.60 -4.88 2.76
C CYS A 104 -15.46 -5.96 3.45
N ARG A 105 -15.14 -7.25 3.25
CA ARG A 105 -15.92 -8.33 3.86
C ARG A 105 -15.61 -8.41 5.36
N PRO A 106 -16.64 -8.47 6.22
CA PRO A 106 -16.42 -8.76 7.63
C PRO A 106 -15.74 -10.13 7.76
N GLN A 107 -14.75 -10.24 8.64
CA GLN A 107 -14.20 -11.55 8.96
C GLN A 107 -15.32 -12.38 9.62
N ARG A 108 -15.44 -13.66 9.25
CA ARG A 108 -16.58 -14.49 9.62
C ARG A 108 -16.85 -14.43 11.13
N ARG A 109 -18.12 -14.28 11.49
CA ARG A 109 -18.63 -14.22 12.87
C ARG A 109 -18.64 -15.58 13.58
N ASP A 110 -17.85 -16.54 13.11
CA ASP A 110 -17.78 -17.90 13.68
C ASP A 110 -16.95 -17.94 14.99
N ALA A 111 -16.80 -16.79 15.65
CA ALA A 111 -16.13 -16.71 16.94
C ALA A 111 -16.93 -17.48 17.99
N ALA A 112 -16.24 -18.26 18.81
CA ALA A 112 -16.83 -19.00 19.92
C ALA A 112 -17.66 -18.07 20.81
N HIS A 113 -18.72 -18.61 21.43
CA HIS A 113 -19.53 -17.82 22.35
C HIS A 113 -18.65 -17.28 23.49
N PRO A 114 -18.72 -15.96 23.77
CA PRO A 114 -17.96 -15.37 24.86
C PRO A 114 -18.42 -15.98 26.19
N GLN A 115 -17.46 -16.39 27.01
CA GLN A 115 -17.72 -17.11 28.27
C GLN A 115 -18.11 -16.18 29.41
N ASP A 116 -17.75 -14.90 29.32
CA ASP A 116 -18.06 -13.87 30.30
C ASP A 116 -18.36 -12.51 29.64
N ALA A 117 -18.81 -11.55 30.46
CA ALA A 117 -19.15 -10.21 30.00
C ALA A 117 -17.95 -9.44 29.41
N ARG A 118 -16.73 -9.71 29.90
CA ARG A 118 -15.52 -9.04 29.41
C ARG A 118 -15.18 -9.52 28.00
N ALA A 119 -15.17 -10.83 27.77
CA ALA A 119 -14.97 -11.44 26.47
C ALA A 119 -16.03 -10.97 25.46
N LEU A 120 -17.28 -10.81 25.90
CA LEU A 120 -18.34 -10.25 25.06
C LEU A 120 -18.04 -8.79 24.66
N LEU A 121 -17.61 -7.96 25.61
CA LEU A 121 -17.27 -6.55 25.33
C LEU A 121 -16.08 -6.45 24.35
N GLU A 122 -15.00 -7.20 24.59
CA GLU A 122 -13.82 -7.24 23.71
C GLU A 122 -14.20 -7.71 22.28
N GLN A 123 -15.10 -8.69 22.18
CA GLN A 123 -15.62 -9.18 20.91
C GLN A 123 -16.49 -8.15 20.19
N LEU A 124 -17.39 -7.46 20.91
CA LEU A 124 -18.22 -6.39 20.35
C LEU A 124 -17.38 -5.19 19.89
N GLU A 125 -16.38 -4.80 20.66
CA GLU A 125 -15.44 -3.74 20.28
C GLU A 125 -14.70 -4.09 18.99
N THR A 126 -14.23 -5.34 18.89
CA THR A 126 -13.58 -5.84 17.67
C THR A 126 -14.53 -5.76 16.47
N TRP A 127 -15.77 -6.22 16.60
CA TRP A 127 -16.77 -6.16 15.54
C TRP A 127 -17.12 -4.72 15.14
N LEU A 128 -17.25 -3.81 16.10
CA LEU A 128 -17.51 -2.40 15.83
C LEU A 128 -16.32 -1.75 15.10
N CYS A 129 -15.09 -2.09 15.48
CA CYS A 129 -13.88 -1.62 14.79
C CYS A 129 -13.85 -2.12 13.35
N GLU A 130 -14.12 -3.41 13.12
CA GLU A 130 -14.17 -3.99 11.78
C GLU A 130 -15.27 -3.38 10.90
N ALA A 131 -16.47 -3.18 11.46
CA ALA A 131 -17.58 -2.57 10.74
C ALA A 131 -17.25 -1.12 10.33
N ARG A 132 -16.68 -0.33 11.24
CA ARG A 132 -16.23 1.05 10.95
C ARG A 132 -15.14 1.08 9.88
N ARG A 133 -14.17 0.17 9.98
CA ARG A 133 -13.10 -0.01 8.98
C ARG A 133 -13.68 -0.34 7.60
N ALA A 134 -14.60 -1.31 7.52
CA ALA A 134 -15.24 -1.67 6.26
C ALA A 134 -16.02 -0.49 5.67
N GLU A 135 -16.73 0.28 6.48
CA GLU A 135 -17.49 1.44 6.03
C GLU A 135 -16.59 2.56 5.47
N ARG A 136 -15.48 2.85 6.15
CA ARG A 136 -14.50 3.82 5.66
C ARG A 136 -13.86 3.38 4.34
N LEU A 137 -13.52 2.10 4.23
CA LEU A 137 -13.00 1.55 2.97
C LEU A 137 -14.03 1.64 1.85
N ARG A 138 -15.30 1.31 2.10
CA ARG A 138 -16.39 1.47 1.12
C ARG A 138 -16.52 2.92 0.67
N ARG A 139 -16.43 3.88 1.60
CA ARG A 139 -16.46 5.30 1.27
C ARG A 139 -15.28 5.71 0.38
N LEU A 140 -14.05 5.30 0.74
CA LEU A 140 -12.86 5.55 -0.08
C LEU A 140 -12.98 4.93 -1.48
N ALA A 141 -13.42 3.67 -1.55
CA ALA A 141 -13.64 2.97 -2.80
C ALA A 141 -14.72 3.66 -3.64
N GLY A 142 -15.85 4.04 -3.05
CA GLY A 142 -16.92 4.77 -3.74
C GLY A 142 -16.45 6.09 -4.37
N LEU A 143 -15.44 6.74 -3.78
CA LEU A 143 -14.82 7.93 -4.34
C LEU A 143 -13.75 7.60 -5.41
N ALA A 144 -12.97 6.54 -5.21
CA ALA A 144 -11.83 6.21 -6.07
C ALA A 144 -12.24 5.47 -7.35
N LEU A 145 -13.15 4.49 -7.25
CA LEU A 145 -13.50 3.57 -8.34
C LEU A 145 -14.04 4.27 -9.59
N PRO A 146 -14.98 5.24 -9.50
CA PRO A 146 -15.47 5.93 -10.71
C PRO A 146 -14.34 6.63 -11.48
N GLN A 147 -13.32 7.11 -10.77
CA GLN A 147 -12.18 7.80 -11.36
C GLN A 147 -11.22 6.82 -12.04
N TRP A 148 -11.07 5.62 -11.49
CA TRP A 148 -10.22 4.58 -12.06
C TRP A 148 -10.83 3.97 -13.31
N ILE A 149 -12.15 3.77 -13.30
CA ILE A 149 -12.89 3.25 -14.45
C ILE A 149 -12.86 4.28 -15.59
N GLY A 150 -13.11 5.57 -15.31
CA GLY A 150 -13.09 6.62 -16.33
C GLY A 150 -11.75 6.82 -17.04
N LEU A 151 -10.64 6.38 -16.45
CA LEU A 151 -9.31 6.38 -17.10
C LEU A 151 -9.19 5.33 -18.20
N ARG A 152 -9.96 4.24 -18.14
CA ARG A 152 -9.99 3.17 -19.15
C ARG A 152 -10.70 3.63 -20.42
N ASP A 153 -11.68 4.52 -20.28
CA ASP A 153 -12.50 5.03 -21.39
C ASP A 153 -11.90 6.27 -22.07
N GLY A 154 -11.05 7.02 -21.35
CA GLY A 154 -10.40 8.23 -21.86
C GLY A 154 -9.25 7.98 -22.86
N THR A 155 -8.70 6.77 -22.90
CA THR A 155 -7.62 6.40 -23.84
C THR A 155 -8.14 6.02 -25.24
N GLY A 156 -9.46 5.87 -25.42
CA GLY A 156 -10.10 5.59 -26.71
C GLY A 156 -10.44 6.83 -27.55
N ARG A 157 -10.19 8.06 -27.06
CA ARG A 157 -10.59 9.31 -27.73
C ARG A 157 -9.39 10.15 -28.19
N LYS A 158 -8.39 9.52 -28.81
CA LYS A 158 -7.31 10.21 -29.56
C LYS A 158 -6.82 9.40 -30.77
N GLU A 159 -7.71 8.99 -31.65
CA GLU A 159 -7.37 8.65 -33.04
C GLU A 159 -8.58 8.95 -33.92
N ARG A 160 -8.64 10.20 -34.41
CA ARG A 160 -9.37 10.70 -35.60
C ARG A 160 -9.48 12.21 -35.50
N ALA A 161 -8.41 12.88 -35.88
CA ALA A 161 -8.42 14.19 -36.53
C ALA A 161 -7.13 14.29 -37.35
#